data_AF-A0A0M3L960-F1
#
_entry.id   AF-A0A0M3L960-F1
#
_cell.length_a   1.000
_cell.length_b   1.000
_cell.length_c   1.000
_cell.angle_alpha   90.00
_cell.angle_beta   90.00
_cell.angle_gamma   90.00
#
_symmetry.space_group_name_H-M   'P 1'
#
loop_
_entity.id
_entity.type
_entity.pdbx_description
1 polymer ?
#
loop_
_entity_poly.entity_id
_entity_poly.type
_entity_poly.pdbx_seq_one_letter_code
_entity_poly.pdbx_strand_id
1 'polypeptide(L)'
;APGTSSSTNPIAMQTIFSNTLFTNVAKTGDGGIYWEGLEKEVDASVGIVDWHGDPWTPGSGAPSAHPNSRFCAPAGQCPIIDPQWESPEGVPISAILFGGRRPLGVPLVYEAFNWQHGVFVGASMRSESTAAAEHKGKVIMHDPFAMRP
;
A
#
# COMPACT_ATOMS: atom_id res chain seq x y z
N ALA A 1 -4.38 -2.06 3.51
CA ALA A 1 -5.27 -1.52 4.55
C ALA A 1 -5.67 -0.12 4.09
N PRO A 2 -5.21 1.05 4.55
CA PRO A 2 -5.72 2.33 4.03
C PRO A 2 -5.57 2.46 2.50
N GLY A 3 -6.65 2.87 1.83
CA GLY A 3 -6.73 2.98 0.37
C GLY A 3 -6.93 1.66 -0.39
N THR A 4 -6.93 0.50 0.28
CA THR A 4 -7.30 -0.80 -0.31
C THR A 4 -8.82 -0.94 -0.30
N SER A 5 -9.41 -1.26 -1.45
CA SER A 5 -10.85 -1.49 -1.60
C SER A 5 -11.10 -2.44 -2.78
N SER A 6 -12.34 -2.85 -2.98
CA SER A 6 -12.76 -3.62 -4.16
C SER A 6 -12.58 -2.82 -5.47
N SER A 7 -12.48 -1.50 -5.40
CA SER A 7 -12.20 -0.65 -6.57
C SER A 7 -10.71 -0.42 -6.84
N THR A 8 -9.86 -0.35 -5.81
CA THR A 8 -8.43 -0.09 -5.99
C THR A 8 -7.59 -1.35 -6.07
N ASN A 9 -7.96 -2.41 -5.34
CA ASN A 9 -7.26 -3.69 -5.35
C ASN A 9 -8.21 -4.84 -4.92
N PRO A 10 -9.12 -5.28 -5.80
CA PRO A 10 -10.03 -6.39 -5.51
C PRO A 10 -9.30 -7.71 -5.25
N ILE A 11 -8.10 -7.88 -5.82
CA ILE A 11 -7.27 -9.06 -5.59
C ILE A 11 -6.84 -9.13 -4.12
N ALA A 12 -6.32 -8.02 -3.56
CA ALA A 12 -5.96 -7.98 -2.16
C ALA A 12 -7.17 -8.20 -1.24
N MET A 13 -8.35 -7.66 -1.58
CA MET A 13 -9.58 -7.90 -0.82
C MET A 13 -9.94 -9.39 -0.74
N GLN A 14 -9.75 -10.13 -1.84
CA GLN A 14 -9.96 -11.59 -1.85
C GLN A 14 -8.88 -12.32 -1.04
N THR A 15 -7.62 -11.89 -1.11
CA THR A 15 -6.49 -12.50 -0.38
C THR A 15 -6.65 -12.42 1.14
N ILE A 16 -7.14 -11.29 1.66
CA ILE A 16 -7.11 -10.98 3.10
C ILE A 16 -8.30 -11.53 3.89
N PHE A 17 -9.26 -12.16 3.23
CA PHE A 17 -10.53 -12.56 3.85
C PHE A 17 -10.41 -13.71 4.86
N SER A 18 -9.31 -14.47 4.82
CA SER A 18 -9.04 -15.57 5.74
C SER A 18 -7.56 -15.64 6.14
N ASN A 19 -7.25 -16.28 7.26
CA ASN A 19 -5.89 -16.51 7.79
C ASN A 19 -4.98 -15.27 7.78
N THR A 20 -5.56 -14.08 7.96
CA THR A 20 -4.86 -12.80 7.84
C THR A 20 -4.82 -12.10 9.19
N LEU A 21 -3.65 -11.62 9.57
CA LEU A 21 -3.47 -10.77 10.75
C LEU A 21 -3.55 -9.31 10.34
N PHE A 22 -4.35 -8.52 11.04
CA PHE A 22 -4.46 -7.08 10.84
C PHE A 22 -3.86 -6.33 12.03
N THR A 23 -3.13 -5.25 11.75
CA THR A 23 -2.46 -4.44 12.78
C THR A 23 -2.81 -2.97 12.59
N ASN A 24 -3.31 -2.34 13.66
CA ASN A 24 -3.70 -0.92 13.74
C ASN A 24 -4.79 -0.50 12.74
N VAL A 25 -5.67 -1.42 12.35
CA VAL A 25 -6.90 -1.10 11.60
C VAL A 25 -8.07 -0.91 12.57
N ALA A 26 -9.15 -0.27 12.12
CA ALA A 26 -10.38 -0.21 12.89
C ALA A 26 -11.14 -1.53 12.85
N LYS A 27 -12.00 -1.74 13.85
CA LYS A 27 -12.89 -2.89 13.97
C LYS A 27 -14.34 -2.45 13.89
N THR A 28 -15.16 -3.18 13.16
CA THR A 28 -16.61 -2.95 13.08
C THR A 28 -17.37 -3.75 14.15
N GLY A 29 -18.55 -3.30 14.54
CA GLY A 29 -19.36 -3.94 15.59
C GLY A 29 -19.84 -5.35 15.26
N ASP A 30 -19.91 -5.70 13.97
CA ASP A 30 -20.22 -7.04 13.46
C ASP A 30 -18.98 -7.96 13.36
N GLY A 31 -17.81 -7.49 13.78
CA GLY A 31 -16.58 -8.28 13.85
C GLY A 31 -15.69 -8.19 12.60
N GLY A 32 -16.02 -7.35 11.64
CA GLY A 32 -15.17 -7.02 10.49
C GLY A 32 -14.09 -5.97 10.80
N ILE A 33 -13.49 -5.45 9.72
CA ILE A 33 -12.44 -4.43 9.77
C ILE A 33 -12.88 -3.15 9.04
N TYR A 34 -12.21 -2.05 9.34
CA TYR A 34 -12.41 -0.79 8.64
C TYR A 34 -11.11 0.01 8.51
N TRP A 35 -11.01 0.81 7.46
CA TRP A 35 -9.99 1.82 7.22
C TRP A 35 -10.51 2.82 6.17
N GLU A 36 -9.81 3.94 6.02
CA GLU A 36 -10.11 4.95 5.02
C GLU A 36 -10.05 4.38 3.59
N GLY A 37 -11.13 4.53 2.84
CA GLY A 37 -11.31 3.97 1.49
C GLY A 37 -12.38 2.86 1.40
N LEU A 38 -12.93 2.38 2.52
CA LEU A 38 -14.00 1.38 2.56
C LEU A 38 -15.41 1.97 2.76
N GLU A 39 -15.57 3.30 2.64
CA GLU A 39 -16.84 4.00 2.93
C GLU A 39 -18.02 3.51 2.08
N LYS A 40 -17.73 2.90 0.91
CA LYS A 40 -18.75 2.37 -0.01
C LYS A 40 -19.02 0.88 0.19
N GLU A 41 -18.22 0.19 0.99
CA GLU A 41 -18.21 -1.28 1.14
C GLU A 41 -18.63 -1.72 2.53
N VAL A 42 -18.40 -0.88 3.54
CA VAL A 42 -18.72 -1.17 4.94
C VAL A 42 -19.74 -0.17 5.45
N ASP A 43 -20.84 -0.68 6.01
CA ASP A 43 -21.85 0.15 6.66
C ASP A 43 -21.35 0.62 8.03
N ALA A 44 -21.00 1.91 8.15
CA ALA A 44 -20.54 2.49 9.42
C ALA A 44 -21.62 2.49 10.53
N SER A 45 -22.89 2.22 10.21
CA SER A 45 -23.98 2.16 11.19
C SER A 45 -23.84 0.99 12.17
N VAL A 46 -23.07 -0.04 11.82
CA VAL A 46 -22.76 -1.18 12.71
C VAL A 46 -21.87 -0.79 13.89
N GLY A 47 -21.38 0.45 13.92
CA GLY A 47 -20.44 0.95 14.90
C GLY A 47 -19.00 0.59 14.53
N ILE A 48 -18.08 1.53 14.76
CA ILE A 48 -16.65 1.37 14.47
C ILE A 48 -15.86 1.75 15.72
N VAL A 49 -14.84 0.96 16.03
CA VAL A 49 -13.82 1.25 17.03
C VAL A 49 -12.51 1.49 16.29
N ASP A 50 -11.88 2.64 16.52
CA ASP A 50 -10.62 2.98 15.87
C ASP A 50 -9.45 2.13 16.37
N TRP A 51 -8.28 2.33 15.75
CA TRP A 51 -7.06 1.62 16.10
C TRP A 51 -6.47 1.95 17.49
N HIS A 52 -6.96 2.99 18.17
CA HIS A 52 -6.64 3.28 19.57
C HIS A 52 -7.57 2.56 20.54
N GLY A 53 -8.71 2.05 20.06
CA GLY A 53 -9.75 1.42 20.88
C GLY A 53 -10.91 2.36 21.22
N ASP A 54 -11.00 3.53 20.59
CA ASP A 54 -12.03 4.54 20.86
C ASP A 54 -13.20 4.44 19.85
N PRO A 55 -14.44 4.79 20.25
CA PRO A 55 -15.55 4.88 19.31
C PRO A 55 -15.27 5.87 18.17
N TRP A 56 -15.52 5.44 16.93
CA TRP A 56 -15.23 6.22 15.74
C TRP A 56 -16.44 6.37 14.83
N THR A 57 -16.54 7.53 14.19
CA THR A 57 -17.50 7.82 13.13
C THR A 57 -16.79 8.58 12.01
N PRO A 58 -17.35 8.62 10.78
CA PRO A 58 -16.78 9.42 9.68
C PRO A 58 -16.59 10.91 10.00
N GLY A 59 -17.23 11.43 11.05
CA GLY A 59 -17.10 12.82 11.51
C GLY A 59 -16.08 13.04 12.63
N SER A 60 -15.40 12.01 13.14
CA SER A 60 -14.53 12.10 14.33
C SER A 60 -13.24 12.92 14.13
N GLY A 61 -12.93 13.39 12.92
CA GLY A 61 -11.81 14.29 12.62
C GLY A 61 -10.42 13.64 12.62
N ALA A 62 -10.28 12.45 13.20
CA ALA A 62 -9.10 11.59 13.13
C ALA A 62 -9.39 10.34 12.28
N PRO A 63 -8.37 9.71 11.66
CA PRO A 63 -8.56 8.48 10.90
C PRO A 63 -8.90 7.30 11.83
N SER A 64 -9.75 6.41 11.35
CA SER A 64 -10.15 5.15 11.99
C SER A 64 -8.99 4.16 12.09
N ALA A 65 -8.11 4.12 11.09
CA ALA A 65 -6.94 3.26 11.05
C ALA A 65 -5.66 4.10 11.04
N HIS A 66 -4.57 3.55 11.57
CA HIS A 66 -3.27 4.22 11.44
C HIS A 66 -2.90 4.35 9.95
N PRO A 67 -2.33 5.48 9.47
CA PRO A 67 -1.98 5.64 8.06
C PRO A 67 -0.99 4.61 7.49
N ASN A 68 -0.25 3.92 8.36
CA ASN A 68 0.64 2.80 8.04
C ASN A 68 0.15 1.46 8.63
N SER A 69 -1.13 1.33 8.94
CA SER A 69 -1.74 0.06 9.34
C SER A 69 -1.61 -1.00 8.24
N ARG A 70 -1.59 -2.27 8.63
CA ARG A 70 -1.20 -3.37 7.75
C ARG A 70 -2.16 -4.56 7.87
N PHE A 71 -2.22 -5.32 6.78
CA PHE A 71 -2.63 -6.72 6.79
C PHE A 71 -1.38 -7.57 6.51
N CYS A 72 -1.33 -8.75 7.11
CA CYS A 72 -0.31 -9.77 6.91
C CYS A 72 -1.02 -11.06 6.55
N ALA A 73 -0.97 -11.42 5.26
CA ALA A 73 -1.75 -12.51 4.68
C ALA A 73 -0.81 -13.53 3.98
N PRO A 74 -1.16 -14.82 3.95
CA PRO A 74 -0.41 -15.83 3.19
C PRO A 74 -0.42 -15.54 1.69
N ALA A 75 0.75 -15.55 1.05
CA ALA A 75 0.88 -15.27 -0.38
C ALA A 75 0.07 -16.24 -1.26
N GLY A 76 0.04 -17.53 -0.91
CA GLY A 76 -0.72 -18.56 -1.63
C GLY A 76 -2.24 -18.37 -1.64
N GLN A 77 -2.79 -17.46 -0.83
CA GLN A 77 -4.22 -17.08 -0.90
C GLN A 77 -4.52 -16.04 -1.98
N CYS A 78 -3.49 -15.45 -2.60
CA CYS A 78 -3.70 -14.49 -3.68
C CYS A 78 -4.29 -15.22 -4.90
N PRO A 79 -5.49 -14.82 -5.39
CA PRO A 79 -6.18 -15.56 -6.45
C PRO A 79 -5.48 -15.50 -7.81
N ILE A 80 -4.48 -14.64 -7.95
CA ILE A 80 -3.65 -14.48 -9.16
C ILE A 80 -2.16 -14.67 -8.84
N ILE A 81 -1.82 -15.41 -7.79
CA ILE A 81 -0.43 -15.76 -7.50
C ILE A 81 0.18 -16.45 -8.73
N ASP A 82 1.37 -16.01 -9.14
CA ASP A 82 2.03 -16.60 -10.30
C ASP A 82 2.39 -18.07 -10.01
N PRO A 83 2.17 -19.02 -10.93
CA PRO A 83 2.49 -20.43 -10.69
C PRO A 83 3.98 -20.70 -10.42
N GLN A 84 4.87 -19.78 -10.81
CA GLN A 84 6.32 -19.85 -10.59
C GLN A 84 6.79 -19.00 -9.39
N TRP A 85 5.89 -18.49 -8.54
CA TRP A 85 6.28 -17.60 -7.42
C TRP A 85 7.25 -18.25 -6.41
N GLU A 86 7.24 -19.57 -6.29
CA GLU A 86 8.16 -20.40 -5.47
C GLU A 86 9.16 -21.21 -6.32
N SER A 87 9.25 -20.91 -7.62
CA SER A 87 10.17 -21.62 -8.53
C SER A 87 11.62 -21.41 -8.10
N PRO A 88 12.40 -22.48 -7.84
CA PRO A 88 13.81 -22.34 -7.47
C PRO A 88 14.67 -21.77 -8.61
N GLU A 89 14.22 -21.90 -9.86
CA GLU A 89 14.88 -21.31 -11.04
C GLU A 89 14.64 -19.80 -11.16
N GLY A 90 13.71 -19.25 -10.38
CA GLY A 90 13.27 -17.86 -10.47
C GLY A 90 12.48 -17.57 -11.75
N VAL A 91 12.30 -16.28 -12.05
CA VAL A 91 11.61 -15.80 -13.25
C VAL A 91 12.53 -14.87 -14.04
N PRO A 92 12.54 -14.95 -15.39
CA PRO A 92 13.35 -14.05 -16.21
C PRO A 92 12.80 -12.62 -16.14
N ILE A 93 13.65 -11.66 -15.81
CA ILE A 93 13.28 -10.23 -15.75
C ILE A 93 13.62 -9.56 -17.08
N SER A 94 12.60 -9.04 -17.77
CA SER A 94 12.77 -8.32 -19.05
C SER A 94 12.75 -6.80 -18.91
N ALA A 95 12.27 -6.26 -17.78
CA ALA A 95 12.22 -4.83 -17.53
C ALA A 95 12.39 -4.54 -16.03
N ILE A 96 13.06 -3.43 -15.71
CA ILE A 96 13.16 -2.87 -14.36
C ILE A 96 12.53 -1.49 -14.39
N LEU A 97 11.53 -1.25 -13.55
CA LEU A 97 10.82 0.02 -13.48
C LEU A 97 11.23 0.79 -12.23
N PHE A 98 11.56 2.07 -12.41
CA PHE A 98 11.76 3.01 -11.32
C PHE A 98 10.61 3.99 -11.25
N GLY A 99 10.19 4.36 -10.05
CA GLY A 99 9.06 5.27 -9.86
C GLY A 99 8.95 5.77 -8.43
N GLY A 100 8.32 6.93 -8.26
CA GLY A 100 8.10 7.56 -6.97
C GLY A 100 7.01 8.61 -7.06
N ARG A 101 6.54 9.11 -5.92
CA ARG A 101 5.49 10.14 -5.87
C ARG A 101 6.07 11.48 -6.29
N ARG A 102 5.69 11.97 -7.48
CA ARG A 102 6.14 13.24 -8.05
C ARG A 102 4.93 14.08 -8.50
N PRO A 103 4.58 15.16 -7.78
CA PRO A 103 3.39 15.94 -8.10
C PRO A 103 3.54 16.80 -9.38
N LEU A 104 4.77 17.06 -9.82
CA LEU A 104 5.05 17.88 -10.99
C LEU A 104 6.37 17.49 -11.67
N GLY A 105 6.41 17.67 -12.98
CA GLY A 105 7.64 17.75 -13.79
C GLY A 105 8.19 16.43 -14.33
N VAL A 106 7.88 15.29 -13.71
CA VAL A 106 8.24 13.96 -14.25
C VAL A 106 7.07 13.44 -15.09
N PRO A 107 7.28 13.00 -16.34
CA PRO A 107 6.21 12.46 -17.19
C PRO A 107 5.70 11.12 -16.64
N LEU A 108 4.57 10.65 -17.17
CA LEU A 108 3.96 9.38 -16.76
C LEU A 108 4.92 8.19 -16.90
N VAL A 109 5.61 8.09 -18.04
CA VAL A 109 6.60 7.04 -18.32
C VAL A 109 7.63 7.57 -19.32
N TYR A 110 8.88 7.15 -19.16
CA TYR A 110 9.95 7.32 -20.14
C TYR A 110 10.93 6.14 -20.03
N GLU A 111 11.62 5.82 -21.12
CA GLU A 111 12.59 4.72 -21.18
C GLU A 111 14.02 5.27 -21.09
N ALA A 112 14.90 4.56 -20.38
CA ALA A 112 16.31 4.90 -20.34
C ALA A 112 16.98 4.54 -21.67
N PHE A 113 17.74 5.48 -22.24
CA PHE A 113 18.50 5.26 -23.49
C PHE A 113 19.47 4.08 -23.49
N ASN A 114 19.96 3.65 -22.32
CA ASN A 114 20.87 2.52 -22.15
C ASN A 114 20.95 2.13 -20.67
N TRP A 115 21.72 1.08 -20.38
CA TRP A 115 21.91 0.55 -19.03
C TRP A 115 22.49 1.57 -18.05
N GLN A 116 23.56 2.27 -18.43
CA GLN A 116 24.22 3.27 -17.58
C GLN A 116 23.28 4.43 -17.24
N HIS A 117 22.48 4.87 -18.23
CA HIS A 117 21.44 5.86 -18.01
C HIS A 117 20.34 5.32 -17.08
N GLY A 118 19.95 4.05 -17.21
CA GLY A 118 19.01 3.39 -16.29
C GLY A 118 19.51 3.38 -14.84
N VAL A 119 20.79 3.05 -14.62
CA VAL A 119 21.42 3.13 -13.30
C VAL A 119 21.39 4.56 -12.75
N PHE A 120 21.66 5.57 -13.59
CA PHE A 120 21.55 6.97 -13.21
C PHE A 120 20.12 7.39 -12.86
N VAL A 121 19.12 6.92 -13.62
CA VAL A 121 17.69 7.16 -13.32
C VAL A 121 17.33 6.57 -11.96
N GLY A 122 17.72 5.32 -11.69
CA GLY A 122 17.51 4.67 -10.39
C GLY A 122 18.19 5.42 -9.24
N ALA A 123 19.44 5.85 -9.43
CA ALA A 123 20.20 6.61 -8.43
C ALA A 123 19.63 8.02 -8.17
N SER A 124 18.97 8.60 -9.17
CA SER A 124 18.38 9.95 -9.10
C SER A 124 16.93 9.96 -8.61
N MET A 125 16.40 8.80 -8.22
CA MET A 125 15.02 8.68 -7.75
C MET A 125 14.74 9.62 -6.57
N ARG A 126 13.57 10.25 -6.64
CA ARG A 126 13.00 11.07 -5.56
C ARG A 126 11.51 10.78 -5.42
N SER A 127 11.00 10.81 -4.20
CA SER A 127 9.58 10.60 -3.89
C SER A 127 9.13 11.50 -2.75
N GLU A 128 7.86 11.89 -2.75
CA GLU A 128 7.22 12.43 -1.54
C GLU A 128 7.35 11.43 -0.39
N SER A 129 7.64 11.94 0.81
CA SER A 129 7.59 11.20 2.07
C SER A 129 6.23 10.54 2.29
N THR A 130 6.25 9.33 2.87
CA THR A 130 5.05 8.56 3.22
C THR A 130 5.04 8.25 4.71
N ALA A 131 3.89 7.80 5.23
CA ALA A 131 3.74 7.41 6.64
C ALA A 131 4.45 6.10 7.01
N ALA A 132 5.22 5.50 6.10
CA ALA A 132 5.95 4.25 6.35
C ALA A 132 7.08 4.41 7.38
N ALA A 133 7.68 5.60 7.45
CA ALA A 133 8.79 5.96 8.33
C ALA A 133 8.45 7.23 9.14
N GLU A 134 9.40 7.75 9.93
CA GLU A 134 9.24 8.91 10.80
C GLU A 134 9.10 10.26 10.06
N HIS A 135 9.29 10.27 8.74
CA HIS A 135 9.24 11.47 7.93
C HIS A 135 7.81 12.04 7.84
N LYS A 136 7.63 13.26 8.36
CA LYS A 136 6.34 13.96 8.35
C LYS A 136 6.21 14.88 7.14
N GLY A 137 4.97 15.03 6.66
CA GLY A 137 4.61 15.94 5.58
C GLY A 137 4.80 15.35 4.18
N LYS A 138 4.67 16.19 3.15
CA LYS A 138 4.86 15.85 1.73
C LYS A 138 6.16 16.49 1.21
N VAL A 139 7.29 16.04 1.73
CA VAL A 139 8.61 16.55 1.31
C VAL A 139 9.19 15.63 0.25
N ILE A 140 9.75 16.19 -0.81
CA ILE A 140 10.40 15.42 -1.87
C ILE A 140 11.81 15.03 -1.44
N MET A 141 12.02 13.74 -1.21
CA MET A 141 13.26 13.20 -0.69
C MET A 141 13.97 12.30 -1.71
N HIS A 142 15.31 12.19 -1.63
CA HIS A 142 16.10 11.29 -2.47
C HIS A 142 16.00 9.84 -2.01
N ASP A 143 15.53 8.95 -2.87
CA ASP A 143 15.33 7.54 -2.54
C ASP A 143 15.90 6.65 -3.66
N PRO A 144 17.24 6.61 -3.79
CA PRO A 144 17.91 5.88 -4.87
C PRO A 144 17.50 4.41 -4.85
N PHE A 145 17.01 3.92 -5.98
CA PHE A 145 16.55 2.54 -6.17
C PHE A 145 15.42 2.09 -5.23
N ALA A 146 14.73 3.01 -4.54
CA ALA A 146 13.82 2.68 -3.43
C ALA A 146 14.53 1.86 -2.32
N MET A 147 15.84 2.05 -2.18
CA MET A 147 16.70 1.33 -1.23
C MET A 147 17.13 2.22 -0.06
N ARG A 148 16.67 3.48 -0.01
CA ARG A 148 16.78 4.26 1.22
C ARG A 148 15.59 3.89 2.11
N PRO A 149 15.82 3.46 3.36
CA PRO A 149 14.76 3.04 4.27
C PRO A 149 13.79 4.18 4.60
#